data_AF-A0A2E6GNC4-F1
#
_entry.id   AF-A0A2E6GNC4-F1
#
_cell.length_a   1.000
_cell.length_b   1.000
_cell.length_c   1.000
_cell.angle_alpha   90.00
_cell.angle_beta   90.00
_cell.angle_gamma   90.00
#
_symmetry.space_group_name_H-M   'P 1'
#
loop_
_entity.id
_entity.type
_entity.pdbx_description
1 polymer ?
#
loop_
_entity_poly.entity_id
_entity_poly.type
_entity_poly.pdbx_seq_one_letter_code
_entity_poly.pdbx_strand_id
1 'polypeptide(L)'
;MTSDPVFLVSLGAGLFIILFLFTLFGLSGGTCSSAVGGSECRPCLSHGITALRNVKQEVLDAINELQSPTGTTNIPQGLGWAWRVLTPGAPFTEADPNPPGDRQQAIVLLTDGENYGGSGDGYKGVFGVGSAAQSDMDNRLTELATNIKASGVVIYTIQFANSGSAMQTLLKSVATGPDSPYYHYAPDGTALQQVFQEVANHLSELRISK
;
A
#
# COMPACT_ATOMS: atom_id res chain seq x y z
N MET A 1 -4.35 -3.83 -22.85
CA MET A 1 -3.06 -4.36 -22.36
C MET A 1 -2.29 -3.13 -21.95
N THR A 2 -2.34 -2.70 -20.72
CA THR A 2 -1.73 -3.34 -19.55
C THR A 2 -2.39 -2.80 -18.27
N SER A 3 -2.20 -3.50 -17.16
CA SER A 3 -3.03 -3.45 -15.95
C SER A 3 -2.16 -3.48 -14.72
N ASP A 4 -2.52 -2.69 -13.70
CA ASP A 4 -1.74 -2.52 -12.47
C ASP A 4 -2.30 -3.34 -11.30
N PRO A 5 -1.48 -4.20 -10.69
CA PRO A 5 -1.76 -4.88 -9.45
C PRO A 5 -1.24 -4.19 -8.18
N VAL A 6 -1.65 -4.74 -7.02
CA VAL A 6 -1.25 -4.33 -5.66
C VAL A 6 -0.77 -5.57 -4.92
N PHE A 7 0.51 -5.70 -4.54
CA PHE A 7 1.00 -6.99 -4.03
C PHE A 7 1.95 -6.98 -2.82
N LEU A 8 1.96 -8.12 -2.15
CA LEU A 8 2.43 -8.34 -0.79
C LEU A 8 3.53 -9.41 -0.79
N VAL A 9 4.62 -9.16 -0.07
CA VAL A 9 5.79 -10.05 0.00
C VAL A 9 5.79 -10.78 1.34
N SER A 10 5.69 -12.10 1.33
CA SER A 10 6.11 -12.92 2.47
C SER A 10 7.47 -13.52 2.19
N LEU A 11 8.42 -13.27 3.09
CA LEU A 11 9.72 -13.93 3.11
C LEU A 11 9.70 -15.04 4.17
N GLY A 12 8.85 -16.04 3.95
CA GLY A 12 8.83 -17.27 4.74
C GLY A 12 8.36 -17.10 6.20
N ALA A 13 8.29 -18.23 6.90
CA ALA A 13 7.61 -18.43 8.18
C ALA A 13 7.87 -17.31 9.20
N GLY A 14 6.92 -16.38 9.32
CA GLY A 14 6.85 -15.40 10.40
C GLY A 14 7.10 -13.94 10.05
N LEU A 15 7.43 -13.60 8.80
CA LEU A 15 7.65 -12.21 8.38
C LEU A 15 6.79 -11.84 7.17
N PHE A 16 5.87 -10.89 7.35
CA PHE A 16 5.06 -10.31 6.29
C PHE A 16 5.56 -8.89 6.01
N ILE A 17 6.09 -8.69 4.80
CA ILE A 17 6.56 -7.40 4.29
C ILE A 17 5.55 -6.96 3.24
N ILE A 18 4.66 -6.03 3.54
CA ILE A 18 3.77 -5.54 2.48
C ILE A 18 4.50 -4.51 1.66
N LEU A 19 4.52 -4.61 0.33
CA LEU A 19 5.14 -3.62 -0.54
C LEU A 19 4.09 -2.94 -1.42
N PHE A 20 3.60 -1.77 -1.02
CA PHE A 20 2.68 -0.99 -1.85
C PHE A 20 3.43 -0.15 -2.83
N LEU A 21 3.31 -0.40 -4.13
CA LEU A 21 3.62 0.60 -5.15
C LEU A 21 2.31 1.34 -5.47
N PHE A 22 2.12 2.56 -4.96
CA PHE A 22 1.03 3.43 -5.43
C PHE A 22 1.50 4.24 -6.61
N THR A 23 1.42 3.64 -7.78
CA THR A 23 1.29 4.38 -9.03
C THR A 23 -0.02 3.97 -9.67
N LEU A 24 -0.95 4.91 -9.64
CA LEU A 24 -2.13 5.05 -10.48
C LEU A 24 -3.17 3.88 -10.50
N PHE A 25 -4.40 4.15 -10.04
CA PHE A 25 -5.57 3.26 -10.20
C PHE A 25 -6.33 3.53 -11.50
N GLY A 26 -6.06 2.74 -12.54
CA GLY A 26 -6.59 2.91 -13.89
C GLY A 26 -7.17 1.61 -14.38
N LEU A 27 -8.45 1.65 -14.72
CA LEU A 27 -9.25 0.46 -14.94
C LEU A 27 -9.39 0.24 -16.45
N SER A 28 -8.64 -0.74 -16.94
CA SER A 28 -8.73 -1.20 -18.33
C SER A 28 -9.60 -2.46 -18.40
N GLY A 29 -10.81 -2.33 -18.96
CA GLY A 29 -11.39 -3.42 -19.76
C GLY A 29 -12.51 -4.32 -19.20
N GLY A 30 -13.22 -3.98 -18.12
CA GLY A 30 -14.37 -4.75 -17.62
C GLY A 30 -15.74 -4.10 -17.88
N THR A 31 -16.77 -4.88 -18.21
CA THR A 31 -18.16 -4.43 -18.26
C THR A 31 -18.74 -4.33 -16.85
N CYS A 32 -18.97 -3.11 -16.38
CA CYS A 32 -19.57 -2.88 -15.08
C CYS A 32 -21.11 -2.91 -15.20
N SER A 33 -21.77 -3.82 -14.48
CA SER A 33 -23.23 -4.06 -14.55
C SER A 33 -23.97 -3.67 -13.27
N SER A 34 -23.31 -2.98 -12.33
CA SER A 34 -23.90 -2.58 -11.06
C SER A 34 -23.49 -1.15 -10.71
N ALA A 35 -24.28 -0.19 -11.20
CA ALA A 35 -24.23 1.20 -10.76
C ALA A 35 -25.61 1.59 -10.24
N VAL A 36 -25.67 2.25 -9.09
CA VAL A 36 -26.93 2.73 -8.50
C VAL A 36 -27.21 4.12 -9.10
N GLY A 37 -27.24 4.21 -10.44
CA GLY A 37 -27.39 5.49 -11.14
C GLY A 37 -26.65 5.64 -12.48
N GLY A 38 -25.97 4.60 -12.97
CA GLY A 38 -25.39 4.58 -14.32
C GLY A 38 -24.07 5.35 -14.53
N SER A 39 -23.65 6.23 -13.60
CA SER A 39 -22.41 7.02 -13.70
C SER A 39 -21.27 6.55 -12.79
N GLU A 40 -21.55 5.60 -11.89
CA GLU A 40 -20.61 5.13 -10.85
C GLU A 40 -19.88 3.85 -11.27
N CYS A 41 -20.21 3.31 -12.45
CA CYS A 41 -19.75 2.01 -12.88
C CYS A 41 -18.33 2.09 -13.43
N ARG A 42 -17.36 1.74 -12.57
CA ARG A 42 -15.99 1.52 -13.00
C ARG A 42 -15.72 0.02 -13.16
N PRO A 43 -15.05 -0.41 -14.25
CA PRO A 43 -14.63 -1.79 -14.40
C PRO A 43 -13.85 -2.29 -13.19
N CYS A 44 -14.01 -3.55 -12.76
CA CYS A 44 -13.12 -4.11 -11.76
C CYS A 44 -11.69 -4.19 -12.31
N LEU A 45 -10.69 -4.09 -11.43
CA LEU A 45 -9.30 -4.41 -11.80
C LEU A 45 -9.23 -5.86 -12.30
N SER A 46 -8.45 -6.12 -13.35
CA SER A 46 -8.20 -7.47 -13.85
C SER A 46 -7.33 -8.30 -12.91
N HIS A 47 -6.63 -7.64 -11.98
CA HIS A 47 -5.81 -8.26 -10.95
C HIS A 47 -6.20 -7.69 -9.59
N GLY A 48 -6.45 -8.59 -8.62
CA GLY A 48 -6.83 -8.23 -7.26
C GLY A 48 -5.62 -8.02 -6.35
N ILE A 49 -5.89 -7.73 -5.09
CA ILE A 49 -4.85 -7.77 -4.04
C ILE A 49 -4.48 -9.24 -3.80
N THR A 50 -3.20 -9.58 -3.90
CA THR A 50 -2.71 -10.91 -3.50
C THR A 50 -2.76 -11.00 -1.98
N ALA A 51 -3.49 -11.99 -1.50
CA ALA A 51 -3.58 -12.29 -0.09
C ALA A 51 -2.22 -12.78 0.48
N LEU A 52 -2.11 -12.95 1.80
CA LEU A 52 -0.87 -13.45 2.40
C LEU A 52 -0.47 -14.80 1.77
N ARG A 53 0.73 -14.83 1.18
CA ARG A 53 1.38 -16.05 0.68
C ARG A 53 2.58 -16.37 1.55
N ASN A 54 3.14 -17.56 1.40
CA ASN A 54 4.42 -17.96 2.00
C ASN A 54 5.38 -18.55 0.95
N VAL A 55 4.98 -18.50 -0.33
CA VAL A 55 5.74 -19.01 -1.47
C VAL A 55 6.32 -17.81 -2.23
N LYS A 56 7.66 -17.72 -2.27
CA LYS A 56 8.37 -16.62 -2.91
C LYS A 56 7.99 -16.42 -4.38
N GLN A 57 7.80 -17.51 -5.13
CA GLN A 57 7.51 -17.43 -6.55
C GLN A 57 6.14 -16.78 -6.82
N GLU A 58 5.11 -17.12 -6.03
CA GLU A 58 3.77 -16.51 -6.17
C GLU A 58 3.81 -14.99 -5.96
N VAL A 59 4.66 -14.55 -5.03
CA VAL A 59 4.91 -13.11 -4.81
C VAL A 59 5.62 -12.47 -5.99
N LEU A 60 6.64 -13.13 -6.55
CA LEU A 60 7.38 -12.62 -7.71
C LEU A 60 6.51 -12.56 -8.96
N ASP A 61 5.68 -13.58 -9.19
CA ASP A 61 4.73 -13.64 -10.30
C ASP A 61 3.75 -12.47 -10.20
N ALA A 62 3.21 -12.24 -9.00
CA ALA A 62 2.37 -11.09 -8.71
C ALA A 62 3.12 -9.77 -9.01
N ILE A 63 4.35 -9.57 -8.51
CA ILE A 63 5.14 -8.37 -8.82
C ILE A 63 5.35 -8.19 -10.33
N ASN A 64 5.56 -9.26 -11.10
CA ASN A 64 5.76 -9.18 -12.55
C ASN A 64 4.49 -8.82 -13.34
N GLU A 65 3.31 -8.98 -12.72
CA GLU A 65 2.05 -8.47 -13.27
C GLU A 65 1.95 -6.94 -13.16
N LEU A 66 2.82 -6.27 -12.39
CA LEU A 66 2.88 -4.80 -12.28
C LEU A 66 3.36 -4.16 -13.58
N GLN A 67 2.41 -3.86 -14.47
CA GLN A 67 2.71 -3.29 -15.78
C GLN A 67 1.84 -2.07 -16.10
N SER A 68 2.52 -0.93 -16.30
CA SER A 68 1.97 0.33 -16.83
C SER A 68 0.94 1.05 -15.94
N PRO A 69 1.40 1.72 -14.86
CA PRO A 69 0.53 2.50 -14.00
C PRO A 69 -0.29 3.54 -14.77
N THR A 70 -1.62 3.42 -14.75
CA THR A 70 -2.58 4.40 -15.30
C THR A 70 -3.63 4.77 -14.27
N GLY A 71 -4.21 5.99 -14.24
CA GLY A 71 -5.20 6.41 -13.20
C GLY A 71 -4.76 7.42 -12.13
N THR A 72 -5.37 7.39 -10.94
CA THR A 72 -5.15 8.37 -9.85
C THR A 72 -4.46 7.78 -8.62
N THR A 73 -3.92 8.63 -7.74
CA THR A 73 -3.18 8.21 -6.53
C THR A 73 -4.07 8.24 -5.30
N ASN A 74 -4.42 7.07 -4.76
CA ASN A 74 -5.27 6.95 -3.56
C ASN A 74 -4.57 6.18 -2.44
N ILE A 75 -3.57 6.82 -1.84
CA ILE A 75 -2.73 6.23 -0.78
C ILE A 75 -3.57 5.71 0.41
N PRO A 76 -4.63 6.43 0.89
CA PRO A 76 -5.50 5.90 1.94
C PRO A 76 -6.13 4.56 1.61
N GLN A 77 -6.59 4.36 0.37
CA GLN A 77 -7.32 3.16 -0.01
C GLN A 77 -6.42 1.93 0.07
N GLY A 78 -5.24 1.96 -0.55
CA GLY A 78 -4.34 0.80 -0.48
C GLY A 78 -3.68 0.64 0.89
N LEU A 79 -3.46 1.70 1.69
CA LEU A 79 -3.10 1.51 3.11
C LEU A 79 -4.22 0.79 3.87
N GLY A 80 -5.49 1.06 3.55
CA GLY A 80 -6.62 0.38 4.15
C GLY A 80 -6.66 -1.10 3.77
N TRP A 81 -6.42 -1.41 2.50
CA TRP A 81 -6.31 -2.78 2.01
C TRP A 81 -5.10 -3.52 2.59
N ALA A 82 -3.97 -2.84 2.77
CA ALA A 82 -2.80 -3.36 3.50
C ALA A 82 -3.19 -3.94 4.84
N TRP A 83 -3.87 -3.10 5.62
CA TRP A 83 -4.27 -3.44 6.95
C TRP A 83 -5.32 -4.54 6.93
N ARG A 84 -6.24 -4.53 5.95
CA ARG A 84 -7.23 -5.58 5.77
C ARG A 84 -6.60 -6.95 5.52
N VAL A 85 -5.52 -7.02 4.75
CA VAL A 85 -4.79 -8.27 4.48
C VAL A 85 -4.05 -8.77 5.72
N LEU A 86 -3.57 -7.87 6.58
CA LEU A 86 -2.97 -8.21 7.88
C LEU A 86 -3.99 -8.56 8.97
N THR A 87 -5.26 -8.22 8.78
CA THR A 87 -6.33 -8.42 9.76
C THR A 87 -7.14 -9.67 9.40
N PRO A 88 -7.30 -10.65 10.31
CA PRO A 88 -8.07 -11.86 10.04
C PRO A 88 -9.52 -11.59 9.55
N GLY A 89 -10.05 -12.54 8.77
CA GLY A 89 -11.45 -12.57 8.32
C GLY A 89 -11.68 -12.10 6.88
N ALA A 90 -12.83 -12.49 6.30
CA ALA A 90 -13.13 -12.26 4.89
C ALA A 90 -13.00 -10.78 4.44
N PRO A 91 -12.40 -10.48 3.27
CA PRO A 91 -12.12 -11.43 2.19
C PRO A 91 -10.76 -12.14 2.27
N PHE A 92 -9.87 -11.75 3.18
CA PHE A 92 -8.53 -12.35 3.34
C PHE A 92 -8.42 -13.07 4.69
N THR A 93 -8.49 -14.39 4.65
CA THR A 93 -8.48 -15.24 5.86
C THR A 93 -7.10 -15.79 6.20
N GLU A 94 -6.09 -15.44 5.42
CA GLU A 94 -4.73 -15.97 5.53
C GLU A 94 -3.92 -15.36 6.67
N ALA A 95 -4.37 -14.24 7.24
CA ALA A 95 -3.77 -13.69 8.46
C ALA A 95 -4.06 -14.61 9.64
N ASP A 96 -2.99 -15.08 10.28
CA ASP A 96 -3.05 -15.86 11.51
C ASP A 96 -3.64 -15.00 12.63
N PRO A 97 -4.81 -15.34 13.21
CA PRO A 97 -5.41 -14.58 14.30
C PRO A 97 -4.66 -14.73 15.62
N ASN A 98 -3.84 -15.77 15.76
CA ASN A 98 -3.09 -16.08 16.99
C ASN A 98 -1.67 -16.55 16.64
N PRO A 99 -0.83 -15.68 16.05
CA PRO A 99 0.51 -16.08 15.67
C PRO A 99 1.31 -16.52 16.91
N PRO A 100 1.99 -17.69 16.87
CA PRO A 100 2.85 -18.10 17.97
C PRO A 100 4.04 -17.14 18.08
N GLY A 101 4.20 -16.52 19.26
CA GLY A 101 5.18 -15.46 19.54
C GLY A 101 4.71 -14.07 19.12
N ASP A 102 5.46 -13.03 19.52
CA ASP A 102 5.19 -11.66 19.09
C ASP A 102 5.66 -11.46 17.64
N ARG A 103 4.90 -11.97 16.66
CA ARG A 103 5.17 -11.68 15.24
C ARG A 103 4.89 -10.21 14.97
N GLN A 104 5.94 -9.49 14.59
CA GLN A 104 5.82 -8.10 14.19
C GLN A 104 5.28 -8.03 12.76
N GLN A 105 4.11 -7.40 12.61
CA GLN A 105 3.51 -7.14 11.31
C GLN A 105 4.05 -5.81 10.77
N ALA A 106 4.34 -5.76 9.47
CA ALA A 106 4.88 -4.56 8.84
C ALA A 106 4.23 -4.27 7.49
N ILE A 107 4.01 -2.99 7.21
CA ILE A 107 3.58 -2.44 5.93
C ILE A 107 4.74 -1.58 5.40
N VAL A 108 5.13 -1.76 4.14
CA VAL A 108 6.00 -0.87 3.39
C VAL A 108 5.16 -0.16 2.34
N LEU A 109 5.01 1.14 2.53
CA LEU A 109 4.22 2.03 1.69
C LEU A 109 5.14 2.82 0.76
N LEU A 110 5.19 2.48 -0.52
CA LEU A 110 5.95 3.18 -1.55
C LEU A 110 4.99 4.01 -2.43
N THR A 111 5.31 5.29 -2.64
CA THR A 111 4.53 6.17 -3.51
C THR A 111 5.41 7.24 -4.13
N ASP A 112 5.05 7.66 -5.34
CA ASP A 112 5.73 8.72 -6.09
C ASP A 112 4.89 9.99 -6.29
N GLY A 113 3.63 9.97 -5.82
CA GLY A 113 2.63 10.96 -6.19
C GLY A 113 1.74 11.35 -5.02
N GLU A 114 1.20 12.57 -5.09
CA GLU A 114 0.32 13.09 -4.04
C GLU A 114 -1.07 12.49 -4.17
N ASN A 115 -1.84 12.49 -3.07
CA ASN A 115 -3.21 12.02 -3.12
C ASN A 115 -4.04 12.80 -4.15
N TYR A 116 -4.70 12.07 -5.04
CA TYR A 116 -5.45 12.59 -6.16
C TYR A 116 -6.75 11.81 -6.30
N GLY A 117 -7.88 12.49 -6.08
CA GLY A 117 -9.20 11.86 -6.04
C GLY A 117 -9.66 11.38 -7.42
N GLY A 118 -10.35 10.24 -7.48
CA GLY A 118 -10.88 9.68 -8.71
C GLY A 118 -12.37 9.36 -8.61
N SER A 119 -13.16 9.71 -9.63
CA SER A 119 -14.61 9.44 -9.71
C SER A 119 -15.02 7.95 -9.62
N GLY A 120 -15.26 7.40 -8.43
CA GLY A 120 -15.53 5.96 -8.22
C GLY A 120 -14.36 5.21 -7.58
N ASP A 121 -13.51 5.95 -6.87
CA ASP A 121 -12.64 5.39 -5.84
C ASP A 121 -13.46 4.81 -4.68
N GLY A 122 -12.81 4.19 -3.68
CA GLY A 122 -13.47 3.66 -2.49
C GLY A 122 -14.29 4.68 -1.69
N TYR A 123 -14.15 5.96 -2.01
CA TYR A 123 -14.87 7.08 -1.40
C TYR A 123 -16.01 7.60 -2.27
N LYS A 124 -16.26 7.01 -3.45
CA LYS A 124 -17.32 7.42 -4.40
C LYS A 124 -17.30 8.93 -4.71
N GLY A 125 -16.11 9.55 -4.70
CA GLY A 125 -15.97 10.99 -4.91
C GLY A 125 -16.44 11.88 -3.74
N VAL A 126 -16.68 11.33 -2.53
CA VAL A 126 -17.05 12.09 -1.33
C VAL A 126 -16.00 13.15 -0.98
N PHE A 127 -14.72 12.84 -1.18
CA PHE A 127 -13.63 13.79 -1.00
C PHE A 127 -13.46 14.75 -2.19
N GLY A 128 -14.19 14.55 -3.29
CA GLY A 128 -14.03 15.28 -4.54
C GLY A 128 -13.21 14.50 -5.57
N VAL A 129 -12.88 15.19 -6.67
CA VAL A 129 -12.10 14.63 -7.79
C VAL A 129 -10.88 15.50 -8.03
N GLY A 130 -9.75 14.87 -8.35
CA GLY A 130 -8.47 15.52 -8.55
C GLY A 130 -7.87 16.08 -7.26
N SER A 131 -7.16 17.21 -7.38
CA SER A 131 -6.47 17.86 -6.26
C SER A 131 -7.42 18.43 -5.21
N ALA A 132 -8.70 18.65 -5.55
CA ALA A 132 -9.71 19.08 -4.58
C ALA A 132 -9.89 18.06 -3.43
N ALA A 133 -9.60 16.78 -3.69
CA ALA A 133 -9.70 15.71 -2.70
C ALA A 133 -8.47 15.53 -1.82
N GLN A 134 -7.35 16.16 -2.17
CA GLN A 134 -6.05 15.88 -1.57
C GLN A 134 -6.07 16.08 -0.04
N SER A 135 -6.62 17.19 0.45
CA SER A 135 -6.63 17.47 1.90
C SER A 135 -7.43 16.45 2.71
N ASP A 136 -8.59 16.02 2.22
CA ASP A 136 -9.42 15.04 2.93
C ASP A 136 -8.81 13.65 2.86
N MET A 137 -8.19 13.31 1.73
CA MET A 137 -7.44 12.06 1.57
C MET A 137 -6.20 12.03 2.46
N ASP A 138 -5.46 13.12 2.58
CA ASP A 138 -4.30 13.24 3.49
C ASP A 138 -4.73 13.08 4.95
N ASN A 139 -5.82 13.75 5.36
CA ASN A 139 -6.40 13.60 6.70
C ASN A 139 -6.79 12.14 6.98
N ARG A 140 -7.45 11.49 6.01
CA ARG A 140 -7.84 10.09 6.10
C ARG A 140 -6.63 9.16 6.17
N LEU A 141 -5.57 9.45 5.42
CA LEU A 141 -4.33 8.69 5.44
C LEU A 141 -3.70 8.71 6.85
N THR A 142 -3.61 9.89 7.46
CA THR A 142 -3.03 10.07 8.80
C THR A 142 -3.88 9.41 9.89
N GLU A 143 -5.21 9.52 9.81
CA GLU A 143 -6.12 8.83 10.73
C GLU A 143 -5.94 7.32 10.64
N LEU A 144 -5.92 6.78 9.42
CA LEU A 144 -5.75 5.35 9.18
C LEU A 144 -4.38 4.85 9.68
N ALA A 145 -3.31 5.59 9.39
CA ALA A 145 -1.97 5.27 9.86
C ALA A 145 -1.90 5.26 11.40
N THR A 146 -2.61 6.16 12.07
CA THR A 146 -2.70 6.21 13.54
C THR A 146 -3.33 4.94 14.08
N ASN A 147 -4.44 4.49 13.50
CA ASN A 147 -5.13 3.27 13.92
C ASN A 147 -4.29 2.00 13.67
N ILE A 148 -3.61 1.92 12.53
CA ILE A 148 -2.70 0.81 12.19
C ILE A 148 -1.53 0.73 13.18
N LYS A 149 -0.90 1.87 13.49
CA LYS A 149 0.19 1.94 14.47
C LYS A 149 -0.30 1.53 15.86
N ALA A 150 -1.51 1.95 16.25
CA ALA A 150 -2.13 1.55 17.51
C ALA A 150 -2.41 0.04 17.61
N SER A 151 -2.59 -0.66 16.48
CA SER A 151 -2.71 -2.13 16.46
C SER A 151 -1.35 -2.85 16.50
N GLY A 152 -0.24 -2.14 16.68
CA GLY A 152 1.10 -2.72 16.77
C GLY A 152 1.75 -3.04 15.42
N VAL A 153 1.15 -2.60 14.31
CA VAL A 153 1.71 -2.79 12.96
C VAL A 153 2.74 -1.68 12.69
N VAL A 154 3.91 -2.07 12.19
CA VAL A 154 4.95 -1.13 11.76
C VAL A 154 4.64 -0.64 10.35
N ILE A 155 4.80 0.67 10.11
CA ILE A 155 4.66 1.27 8.79
C ILE A 155 6.00 1.88 8.39
N TYR A 156 6.57 1.35 7.31
CA TYR A 156 7.66 1.96 6.57
C TYR A 156 7.07 2.76 5.42
N THR A 157 7.58 3.95 5.15
CA THR A 157 7.17 4.76 3.99
C THR A 157 8.37 5.09 3.13
N ILE A 158 8.23 4.92 1.82
CA ILE A 158 9.25 5.24 0.83
C ILE A 158 8.64 6.26 -0.13
N GLN A 159 9.18 7.46 -0.11
CA GLN A 159 8.87 8.50 -1.08
C GLN A 159 9.78 8.32 -2.31
N PHE A 160 9.20 8.13 -3.50
CA PHE A 160 9.96 7.88 -4.71
C PHE A 160 9.88 9.04 -5.70
N ALA A 161 11.02 9.48 -6.24
CA ALA A 161 11.21 10.52 -7.27
C ALA A 161 10.71 11.94 -6.94
N ASN A 162 9.58 12.09 -6.25
CA ASN A 162 9.00 13.36 -5.84
C ASN A 162 9.74 13.88 -4.61
N SER A 163 10.28 15.10 -4.67
CA SER A 163 11.01 15.75 -3.57
C SER A 163 10.17 16.79 -2.80
N GLY A 164 8.85 16.79 -2.98
CA GLY A 164 7.92 17.73 -2.36
C GLY A 164 7.95 17.69 -0.84
N SER A 165 8.04 18.86 -0.21
CA SER A 165 8.10 19.00 1.25
C SER A 165 6.79 18.63 1.94
N ALA A 166 5.64 18.95 1.33
CA ALA A 166 4.33 18.55 1.84
C ALA A 166 4.18 17.03 1.90
N MET A 167 4.56 16.34 0.82
CA MET A 167 4.61 14.87 0.79
C MET A 167 5.54 14.31 1.86
N GLN A 168 6.74 14.88 1.99
CA GLN A 168 7.69 14.44 3.00
C GLN A 168 7.09 14.56 4.40
N THR A 169 6.48 15.69 4.74
CA THR A 169 5.82 15.86 6.03
C THR A 169 4.69 14.84 6.23
N LEU A 170 3.88 14.60 5.21
CA LEU A 170 2.78 13.63 5.24
C LEU A 170 3.31 12.21 5.47
N LEU A 171 4.22 11.72 4.64
CA LEU A 171 4.74 10.35 4.72
C LEU A 171 5.52 10.10 6.01
N LYS A 172 6.27 11.08 6.50
CA LYS A 172 6.89 11.02 7.83
C LYS A 172 5.85 10.86 8.96
N SER A 173 4.67 11.47 8.84
CA SER A 173 3.58 11.30 9.82
C SER A 173 2.90 9.92 9.74
N VAL A 174 2.90 9.33 8.55
CA VAL A 174 2.31 8.01 8.27
C VAL A 174 3.20 6.88 8.78
N ALA A 175 4.52 7.01 8.59
CA ALA A 175 5.50 6.06 9.09
C ALA A 175 5.42 5.86 10.62
N THR A 176 5.95 4.72 11.10
CA THR A 176 6.09 4.44 12.53
C THR A 176 7.04 5.44 13.21
N GLY A 177 8.05 5.91 12.49
CA GLY A 177 8.90 7.02 12.91
C GLY A 177 9.20 7.95 11.72
N PRO A 178 9.50 9.24 11.97
CA PRO A 178 9.65 10.24 10.92
C PRO A 178 10.97 10.15 10.14
N ASP A 179 11.87 9.24 10.53
CA ASP A 179 13.20 9.09 9.94
C ASP A 179 13.55 7.60 9.76
N SER A 180 14.75 7.33 9.26
CA SER A 180 15.28 5.96 9.16
C SER A 180 15.23 5.27 10.52
N PRO A 181 14.81 3.98 10.59
CA PRO A 181 14.61 3.07 9.46
C PRO A 181 13.21 3.10 8.82
N TYR A 182 12.29 3.95 9.27
CA TYR A 182 10.88 3.89 8.89
C TYR A 182 10.52 4.78 7.69
N TYR A 183 11.07 5.99 7.62
CA TYR A 183 10.87 6.87 6.47
C TYR A 183 12.13 6.91 5.61
N HIS A 184 11.95 6.81 4.29
CA HIS A 184 13.00 6.92 3.30
C HIS A 184 12.57 7.77 2.11
N TYR A 185 13.54 8.49 1.52
CA TYR A 185 13.39 9.16 0.24
C TYR A 185 14.32 8.52 -0.79
N ALA A 186 13.76 8.08 -1.90
CA ALA A 186 14.47 7.45 -3.01
C ALA A 186 14.28 8.31 -4.28
N PRO A 187 15.25 9.15 -4.68
CA PRO A 187 15.12 9.99 -5.87
C PRO A 187 15.12 9.19 -7.19
N ASP A 188 15.66 7.98 -7.20
CA ASP A 188 15.81 7.15 -8.39
C ASP A 188 15.78 5.66 -8.05
N GLY A 189 15.80 4.82 -9.10
CA GLY A 189 15.72 3.36 -8.96
C GLY A 189 16.89 2.73 -8.21
N THR A 190 18.08 3.32 -8.27
CA THR A 190 19.25 2.82 -7.53
C THR A 190 19.08 3.08 -6.04
N ALA A 191 18.69 4.30 -5.67
CA ALA A 191 18.36 4.65 -4.30
C ALA A 191 17.20 3.80 -3.76
N LEU A 192 16.19 3.53 -4.59
CA LEU A 192 15.06 2.69 -4.21
C LEU A 192 15.49 1.25 -3.86
N GLN A 193 16.40 0.66 -4.64
CA GLN A 193 16.96 -0.67 -4.34
C GLN A 193 17.72 -0.68 -3.01
N GLN A 194 18.49 0.37 -2.72
CA GLN A 194 19.21 0.51 -1.46
C GLN A 194 18.24 0.61 -0.28
N VAL A 195 17.20 1.43 -0.40
CA VAL A 195 16.14 1.57 0.61
C VAL A 195 15.46 0.23 0.89
N PHE A 196 15.15 -0.57 -0.14
CA PHE A 196 14.58 -1.91 0.10
C PHE A 196 15.52 -2.85 0.84
N GLN A 197 16.83 -2.76 0.56
CA GLN A 197 17.81 -3.53 1.30
C GLN A 197 17.87 -3.12 2.77
N GLU A 198 17.82 -1.82 3.07
CA GLU A 198 17.79 -1.29 4.44
C GLU A 198 16.53 -1.75 5.19
N VAL A 199 15.36 -1.63 4.56
CA VAL A 199 14.09 -2.09 5.13
C VAL A 199 14.12 -3.61 5.39
N ALA A 200 14.64 -4.40 4.45
CA ALA A 200 14.77 -5.85 4.60
C ALA A 200 15.74 -6.24 5.73
N ASN A 201 16.84 -5.51 5.89
CA ASN A 201 17.79 -5.73 6.99
C ASN A 201 17.12 -5.44 8.35
N HIS A 202 16.44 -4.30 8.49
CA HIS A 202 15.77 -3.95 9.74
C HIS A 202 14.66 -4.95 10.08
N LEU A 203 13.86 -5.38 9.08
CA LEU A 203 12.85 -6.42 9.28
C LEU A 203 13.45 -7.77 9.69
N SER A 204 14.68 -8.07 9.26
CA SER A 204 15.41 -9.28 9.68
C SER A 204 15.89 -9.17 11.13
N GLU A 205 16.31 -8.00 11.61
CA GLU A 205 16.69 -7.77 13.01
C GLU A 205 15.49 -7.92 13.96
N LEU A 206 14.33 -7.40 13.55
CA LEU A 206 13.06 -7.57 14.29
C LEU A 206 12.69 -9.05 14.47
N ARG A 207 13.11 -9.92 13.53
CA ARG A 207 12.93 -11.37 13.65
C ARG A 207 13.92 -12.03 14.61
N ILE A 208 15.15 -11.53 14.74
CA ILE A 208 16.23 -12.16 15.51
C ILE A 208 16.21 -11.73 16.98
N SER A 209 15.67 -10.55 17.30
CA SER A 209 15.68 -9.97 18.66
C SER A 209 14.74 -10.65 19.68
N LYS A 210 14.14 -11.82 19.36
CA LYS A 210 13.27 -12.59 20.25
C LYS A 210 13.59 -14.08 20.26
#